data_AF-A0A3C0MDQ9-F1
#
_entry.id   AF-A0A3C0MDQ9-F1
#
_cell.length_a   1.000
_cell.length_b   1.000
_cell.length_c   1.000
_cell.angle_alpha   90.00
_cell.angle_beta   90.00
_cell.angle_gamma   90.00
#
_symmetry.space_group_name_H-M   'P 1'
#
loop_
_entity.id
_entity.type
_entity.pdbx_description
1 polymer ?
#
loop_
_entity_poly.entity_id
_entity_poly.type
_entity_poly.pdbx_seq_one_letter_code
_entity_poly.pdbx_strand_id
1 'polypeptide(L)'
;GYDGCLMTDDLSMRALSGDFARRAEASIQAGCDMVLHCNGQMSEMMAVAAGAPMLSGDALRRTTAALAQRKAPKPADYLAIEAELAQAFGAQV
;
A
#
# COMPACT_ATOMS: atom_id res chain seq x y z
N GLY A 1 19.30 -1.24 12.61
CA GLY A 1 18.42 -1.97 11.67
C GLY A 1 17.58 -0.99 10.89
N TYR A 2 16.74 -1.47 9.97
CA TYR A 2 15.73 -0.63 9.31
C TYR A 2 14.69 -0.14 10.33
N ASP A 3 14.29 1.14 10.24
CA ASP A 3 13.31 1.76 11.16
C ASP A 3 12.26 2.61 10.42
N GLY A 4 12.01 2.28 9.15
CA GLY A 4 10.91 2.87 8.38
C GLY A 4 9.62 2.06 8.52
N CYS A 5 8.51 2.63 8.06
CA CYS A 5 7.25 1.89 7.91
C CYS A 5 7.45 0.74 6.93
N LEU A 6 6.99 -0.46 7.31
CA LEU A 6 6.92 -1.62 6.44
C LEU A 6 5.46 -1.96 6.14
N MET A 7 5.11 -2.02 4.86
CA MET A 7 3.76 -2.36 4.39
C MET A 7 3.84 -3.56 3.46
N THR A 8 2.83 -4.43 3.50
CA THR A 8 2.71 -5.50 2.50
C THR A 8 2.40 -4.95 1.11
N ASP A 9 2.68 -5.74 0.08
CA ASP A 9 1.96 -5.57 -1.18
C ASP A 9 0.50 -6.04 -1.03
N ASP A 10 -0.31 -5.86 -2.07
CA ASP A 10 -1.74 -6.19 -2.05
C ASP A 10 -2.00 -7.67 -1.71
N LEU A 11 -2.64 -7.90 -0.55
CA LEU A 11 -3.01 -9.24 -0.08
C LEU A 11 -4.07 -9.90 -0.96
N SER A 12 -4.76 -9.11 -1.78
CA SER A 12 -5.79 -9.57 -2.71
C SER A 12 -5.22 -10.20 -3.98
N MET A 13 -3.89 -10.13 -4.17
CA MET A 13 -3.20 -10.89 -5.19
C MET A 13 -3.39 -12.39 -4.99
N ARG A 14 -3.68 -13.10 -6.08
CA ARG A 14 -4.02 -14.53 -6.10
C ARG A 14 -2.82 -15.48 -5.85
N ALA A 15 -1.68 -14.94 -5.43
CA ALA A 15 -0.48 -15.72 -5.15
C ALA A 15 -0.49 -16.33 -3.74
N LEU A 16 -1.14 -15.66 -2.78
CA LEU A 16 -1.22 -16.13 -1.41
C LEU A 16 -2.38 -17.11 -1.25
N SER A 17 -2.21 -18.09 -0.36
CA SER A 17 -3.24 -19.05 0.05
C SER A 17 -3.83 -18.66 1.41
N GLY A 18 -4.95 -19.29 1.79
CA GLY A 18 -5.66 -19.00 3.04
C GLY A 18 -6.60 -17.78 2.96
N ASP A 19 -7.37 -17.57 4.02
CA ASP A 19 -8.32 -16.45 4.13
C ASP A 19 -7.62 -15.10 4.42
N PHE A 20 -8.35 -14.01 4.18
CA PHE A 20 -7.83 -12.65 4.32
C PHE A 20 -7.47 -12.24 5.75
N ALA A 21 -8.21 -12.73 6.76
CA ALA A 21 -7.91 -12.43 8.15
C ALA A 21 -6.57 -13.03 8.55
N ARG A 22 -6.34 -14.29 8.16
CA ARG A 22 -5.09 -15.00 8.45
C ARG A 22 -3.91 -14.40 7.70
N ARG A 23 -4.08 -13.95 6.45
CA ARG A 23 -3.04 -13.24 5.69
C ARG A 23 -2.64 -11.94 6.38
N ALA A 24 -3.60 -11.15 6.83
CA ALA A 24 -3.35 -9.92 7.55
C ALA A 24 -2.61 -10.18 8.87
N GLU A 25 -3.11 -11.11 9.68
CA GLU A 25 -2.51 -11.50 10.95
C GLU A 25 -1.06 -11.98 10.77
N ALA A 26 -0.82 -12.88 9.82
CA ALA A 26 0.51 -13.41 9.54
C ALA A 26 1.49 -12.32 9.08
N SER A 27 1.02 -11.37 8.28
CA SER A 27 1.85 -10.26 7.79
C SER A 27 2.28 -9.34 8.93
N ILE A 28 1.36 -9.02 9.85
CA ILE A 28 1.66 -8.22 11.04
C ILE A 28 2.61 -8.97 11.98
N GLN A 29 2.37 -10.26 12.23
CA GLN A 29 3.26 -11.09 13.05
C GLN A 29 4.67 -11.22 12.47
N ALA A 30 4.80 -11.20 11.13
CA ALA A 30 6.08 -11.18 10.44
C ALA A 30 6.83 -9.84 10.55
N GLY A 31 6.19 -8.79 11.09
CA GLY A 31 6.81 -7.49 11.34
C GLY A 31 6.39 -6.37 10.38
N CYS A 32 5.35 -6.56 9.57
CA CYS A 32 4.76 -5.45 8.82
C CYS A 32 4.01 -4.51 9.79
N ASP A 33 4.13 -3.21 9.57
CA ASP A 33 3.37 -2.18 10.28
C ASP A 33 1.97 -1.96 9.66
N MET A 34 1.84 -2.25 8.35
CA MET A 34 0.60 -2.05 7.59
C MET A 34 0.34 -3.21 6.60
N VAL A 35 -0.93 -3.45 6.30
CA VAL A 35 -1.39 -4.40 5.29
C VAL A 35 -2.19 -3.67 4.20
N LEU A 36 -2.01 -4.09 2.95
CA LEU A 36 -2.67 -3.49 1.79
C LEU A 36 -3.72 -4.44 1.19
N HIS A 37 -4.91 -3.91 0.89
CA HIS A 37 -5.96 -4.60 0.14
C HIS A 37 -6.55 -3.61 -0.87
N CYS A 38 -6.43 -3.90 -2.17
CA CYS A 38 -6.70 -2.91 -3.22
C CYS A 38 -7.95 -3.18 -4.08
N ASN A 39 -8.53 -4.38 -4.01
CA ASN A 39 -9.60 -4.76 -4.96
C ASN A 39 -11.00 -4.21 -4.58
N GLY A 40 -11.18 -3.66 -3.38
CA GLY A 40 -12.42 -3.01 -2.96
C GLY A 40 -13.59 -3.94 -2.58
N GLN A 41 -13.38 -5.25 -2.46
CA GLN A 41 -14.42 -6.18 -2.01
C GLN A 41 -14.66 -6.07 -0.50
N MET A 42 -15.84 -5.59 -0.11
CA MET A 42 -16.16 -5.26 1.30
C MET A 42 -16.02 -6.44 2.26
N SER A 43 -16.46 -7.64 1.87
CA SER A 43 -16.32 -8.84 2.70
C SER A 43 -14.85 -9.17 2.99
N GLU A 44 -13.97 -8.99 2.02
CA GLU A 44 -12.54 -9.19 2.16
C GLU A 44 -11.92 -8.09 3.03
N MET A 45 -12.28 -6.82 2.82
CA MET A 45 -11.81 -5.70 3.64
C MET A 45 -12.16 -5.90 5.13
N MET A 46 -13.37 -6.36 5.42
CA MET A 46 -13.79 -6.68 6.80
C MET A 46 -12.95 -7.82 7.40
N ALA A 47 -12.63 -8.85 6.61
CA ALA A 47 -11.76 -9.93 7.06
C ALA A 47 -10.32 -9.47 7.30
N VAL A 48 -9.75 -8.66 6.41
CA VAL A 48 -8.43 -8.03 6.59
C VAL A 48 -8.42 -7.19 7.88
N ALA A 49 -9.43 -6.34 8.08
CA ALA A 49 -9.54 -5.50 9.26
C ALA A 49 -9.65 -6.32 10.56
N ALA A 50 -10.35 -7.47 10.54
CA ALA A 50 -10.44 -8.36 11.69
C ALA A 50 -9.11 -9.04 12.04
N GLY A 51 -8.24 -9.26 11.04
CA GLY A 51 -6.90 -9.83 11.23
C GLY A 51 -5.81 -8.80 11.56
N ALA A 52 -6.11 -7.50 11.44
CA ALA A 52 -5.17 -6.42 11.70
C ALA A 52 -5.45 -5.78 13.08
N PRO A 53 -4.45 -5.64 13.97
CA PRO A 53 -4.64 -4.96 15.24
C PRO A 53 -4.76 -3.45 15.05
N MET A 54 -5.24 -2.75 16.08
CA MET A 54 -5.21 -1.29 16.10
C MET A 54 -3.77 -0.79 16.05
N LEU A 55 -3.50 0.13 15.12
CA LEU A 55 -2.19 0.72 14.91
C LEU A 55 -1.73 1.47 16.18
N SER A 56 -0.60 1.06 16.75
CA SER A 56 -0.08 1.60 18.01
C SER A 56 1.44 1.41 18.13
N GLY A 57 2.06 1.98 19.17
CA GLY A 57 3.48 1.79 19.48
C GLY A 57 4.44 2.22 18.37
N ASP A 58 5.46 1.40 18.12
CA ASP A 58 6.47 1.67 17.09
C ASP A 58 5.89 1.69 15.67
N ALA A 59 4.91 0.84 15.37
CA ALA A 59 4.24 0.84 14.08
C ALA A 59 3.55 2.19 13.83
N LEU A 60 2.87 2.76 14.84
CA LEU A 60 2.27 4.09 14.74
C LEU A 60 3.34 5.18 14.56
N ARG A 61 4.47 5.10 15.28
CA ARG A 61 5.58 6.05 15.13
C ARG A 61 6.15 6.02 13.72
N ARG A 62 6.43 4.83 13.17
CA ARG A 62 7.00 4.64 11.83
C ARG A 62 6.05 5.07 10.72
N THR A 63 4.78 4.69 10.80
CA THR A 63 3.75 5.10 9.83
C THR A 63 3.53 6.61 9.85
N THR A 64 3.52 7.24 11.04
CA THR A 64 3.43 8.70 11.18
C THR A 64 4.65 9.40 10.59
N ALA A 65 5.85 8.90 10.86
CA ALA A 65 7.09 9.42 10.27
C ALA A 65 7.08 9.32 8.74
N ALA A 66 6.61 8.19 8.18
CA ALA A 66 6.44 8.02 6.74
C ALA A 66 5.41 9.01 6.16
N LEU A 67 4.27 9.20 6.84
CA LEU A 67 3.22 10.13 6.41
C LEU A 67 3.71 11.58 6.39
N ALA A 68 4.62 11.95 7.30
CA ALA A 68 5.23 13.27 7.39
C ALA A 68 6.25 13.54 6.25
N GLN A 69 6.70 12.52 5.52
CA GLN A 69 7.59 12.69 4.36
C GLN A 69 6.84 13.14 3.10
N ARG A 70 5.49 13.19 3.13
CA ARG A 70 4.70 13.67 1.98
C ARG A 70 5.05 15.12 1.66
N LYS A 71 5.38 15.38 0.40
CA LYS A 71 5.63 16.71 -0.13
C LYS A 71 4.41 17.17 -0.93
N ALA A 72 4.21 18.48 -1.01
CA ALA A 72 3.23 19.02 -1.93
C ALA A 72 3.56 18.55 -3.37
N PRO A 73 2.55 18.13 -4.15
CA PRO A 73 2.78 17.77 -5.54
C PRO A 73 3.31 19.00 -6.29
N LYS A 74 4.24 18.77 -7.22
CA LYS A 74 4.67 19.82 -8.14
C LYS A 74 3.54 20.07 -9.15
N PRO A 75 3.34 21.32 -9.61
CA PRO A 75 2.49 21.58 -10.77
C PRO A 75 2.94 20.69 -11.94
N ALA A 76 1.98 20.03 -12.58
CA ALA A 76 2.21 19.14 -13.71
C ALA A 76 1.62 19.77 -14.98
N ASP A 77 2.40 19.81 -16.05
CA ASP A 77 1.90 20.09 -17.38
C ASP A 77 1.40 18.77 -17.99
N TYR A 78 0.09 18.55 -17.88
CA TYR A 78 -0.53 17.32 -18.35
C TYR A 78 -0.28 17.05 -19.84
N LEU A 79 -0.30 18.09 -20.68
CA LEU A 79 -0.10 17.93 -22.12
C LEU A 79 1.34 17.53 -22.44
N ALA A 80 2.32 18.13 -21.75
CA ALA A 80 3.71 17.75 -21.92
C ALA A 80 3.97 16.29 -21.49
N ILE A 81 3.36 15.87 -20.38
CA ILE A 81 3.46 14.49 -19.88
C ILE A 81 2.81 13.50 -20.84
N GLU A 82 1.64 13.81 -21.39
CA GLU A 82 0.98 12.96 -22.40
C GLU A 82 1.80 12.84 -23.68
N ALA A 83 2.41 13.94 -24.14
CA ALA A 83 3.31 13.91 -25.30
C ALA A 83 4.56 13.06 -25.06
N GLU A 84 5.18 13.17 -23.88
CA GLU A 84 6.31 12.33 -23.47
C GLU A 84 5.92 10.85 -23.45
N LEU A 85 4.75 10.53 -22.88
CA LEU A 85 4.22 9.17 -22.84
C LEU A 85 4.00 8.62 -24.26
N ALA A 86 3.32 9.39 -25.11
CA ALA A 86 3.05 9.03 -26.49
C ALA A 86 4.36 8.74 -27.26
N GLN A 87 5.37 9.58 -27.07
CA GLN A 87 6.70 9.39 -27.64
C GLN A 87 7.38 8.10 -27.13
N ALA A 88 7.32 7.84 -25.81
CA ALA A 88 7.93 6.66 -25.20
C ALA A 88 7.27 5.35 -25.64
N PHE A 89 5.96 5.36 -25.89
CA PHE A 89 5.18 4.19 -26.28
C PHE A 89 4.92 4.09 -27.80
N GLY A 90 5.48 5.01 -28.60
CA GLY A 90 5.35 5.01 -30.05
C GLY A 90 3.93 5.25 -30.58
N ALA A 91 3.03 5.73 -29.73
CA ALA A 91 1.68 6.09 -30.14
C ALA A 91 1.73 7.52 -30.73
N GLN A 92 1.35 7.67 -31.99
CA GLN A 92 1.13 9.00 -32.56
C GLN A 92 -0.15 9.57 -31.97
N VAL A 93 -0.03 10.76 -31.35
CA VAL A 93 -1.16 11.57 -30.84
C VAL A 93 -2.08 11.99 -31.98
#